data_AF-A0A7S4UKJ1-F1
#
_entry.id   AF-A0A7S4UKJ1-F1
#
_cell.length_a   1.000
_cell.length_b   1.000
_cell.length_c   1.000
_cell.angle_alpha   90.00
_cell.angle_beta   90.00
_cell.angle_gamma   90.00
#
_symmetry.space_group_name_H-M   'P 1'
#
loop_
_entity.id
_entity.type
_entity.pdbx_description
1 polymer ?
#
loop_
_entity_poly.entity_id
_entity_poly.type
_entity_poly.pdbx_seq_one_letter_code
_entity_poly.pdbx_strand_id
1 'polypeptide(L)'
;QQQQQQQPEPVIEPHVLVYNRVPKAGSSTMLAVFKEAAKGGNFQILRPPKHQPSIDREEILSALESNQKTVIIEHFWFPDPPIVSKKIAYINVVRDPFNRSESLYCYDR
;
A
#
# COMPACT_ATOMS: atom_id res chain seq x y z
N GLN A 1 -2.36 -13.91 43.74
CA GLN A 1 -2.70 -13.20 42.49
C GLN A 1 -2.15 -14.04 41.36
N GLN A 2 -3.01 -14.72 40.60
CA GLN A 2 -2.60 -15.51 39.45
C GLN A 2 -2.25 -14.54 38.32
N GLN A 3 -1.00 -14.55 37.87
CA GLN A 3 -0.58 -13.80 36.69
C GLN A 3 -1.29 -14.43 35.48
N GLN A 4 -2.28 -13.72 34.93
CA GLN A 4 -2.83 -14.07 33.63
C GLN A 4 -1.69 -13.89 32.62
N GLN A 5 -1.18 -15.01 32.09
CA GLN A 5 -0.30 -14.98 30.94
C GLN A 5 -1.09 -14.40 29.78
N GLN A 6 -0.79 -13.15 29.41
CA GLN A 6 -1.31 -12.55 28.19
C GLN A 6 -0.78 -13.38 27.03
N GLN A 7 -1.68 -14.07 26.32
CA GLN A 7 -1.32 -14.69 25.05
C GLN A 7 -0.81 -13.58 24.13
N PRO A 8 0.29 -13.79 23.38
CA PRO A 8 0.80 -12.79 22.47
C PRO A 8 -0.30 -12.44 21.46
N GLU A 9 -0.49 -11.16 21.20
CA GLU A 9 -1.46 -10.75 20.19
C GLU A 9 -1.17 -11.44 18.86
N PRO A 10 -2.21 -11.90 18.14
CA PRO A 10 -2.01 -12.60 16.88
C PRO A 10 -1.24 -11.69 15.92
N VAL A 11 -0.12 -12.20 15.40
CA VAL A 11 0.68 -11.50 14.40
C VAL A 11 -0.21 -11.24 13.18
N ILE A 12 -0.47 -9.96 12.89
CA ILE A 12 -1.22 -9.57 11.70
C ILE A 12 -0.30 -9.76 10.51
N GLU A 13 -0.50 -10.83 9.74
CA GLU A 13 0.14 -11.01 8.44
C GLU A 13 -0.82 -10.56 7.34
N PRO A 14 -0.68 -9.33 6.82
CA PRO A 14 -1.51 -8.89 5.71
C PRO A 14 -1.19 -9.73 4.47
N HIS A 15 -2.25 -10.18 3.80
CA HIS A 15 -2.18 -10.85 2.51
C HIS A 15 -2.10 -9.85 1.37
N VAL A 16 -2.79 -8.72 1.53
CA VAL A 16 -2.80 -7.59 0.60
C VAL A 16 -2.25 -6.34 1.29
N LEU A 17 -1.30 -5.68 0.64
CA LEU A 17 -0.76 -4.39 1.05
C LEU A 17 -1.15 -3.34 0.02
N VAL A 18 -1.89 -2.32 0.44
CA VAL A 18 -2.33 -1.21 -0.41
C VAL A 18 -1.41 -0.02 -0.17
N TYR A 19 -0.66 0.38 -1.20
CA TYR A 19 0.16 1.57 -1.19
C TYR A 19 -0.42 2.64 -2.13
N ASN A 20 -1.30 3.47 -1.57
CA ASN A 20 -1.97 4.57 -2.28
C ASN A 20 -1.05 5.79 -2.37
N ARG A 21 -0.06 5.70 -3.27
CA ARG A 21 1.13 6.55 -3.23
C ARG A 21 0.85 8.03 -3.52
N VAL A 22 1.43 8.92 -2.71
CA VAL A 22 1.37 10.37 -2.93
C VAL A 22 2.44 10.81 -3.96
N PRO A 23 2.09 11.67 -4.94
CA PRO A 23 3.07 12.27 -5.85
C PRO A 23 4.15 13.06 -5.11
N LYS A 24 5.39 13.00 -5.60
CA LYS A 24 6.53 13.81 -5.13
C LYS A 24 6.93 13.61 -3.66
N ALA A 25 6.46 12.53 -3.03
CA ALA A 25 6.78 12.14 -1.66
C ALA A 25 7.82 11.00 -1.57
N GLY A 26 8.67 10.83 -2.59
CA GLY A 26 9.62 9.70 -2.64
C GLY A 26 8.99 8.37 -3.10
N SER A 27 7.79 8.42 -3.66
CA SER A 27 7.05 7.21 -4.01
C SER A 27 7.68 6.37 -5.14
N SER A 28 8.52 6.96 -5.99
CA SER A 28 9.28 6.21 -7.01
C SER A 28 10.40 5.38 -6.38
N THR A 29 11.02 5.88 -5.32
CA THR A 29 12.01 5.14 -4.54
C THR A 29 11.35 3.96 -3.84
N MET A 30 10.21 4.16 -3.16
CA MET A 30 9.44 3.06 -2.56
C MET A 30 9.02 2.00 -3.57
N LEU A 31 8.62 2.43 -4.77
CA LEU A 31 8.30 1.50 -5.85
C LEU A 31 9.50 0.65 -6.29
N ALA A 32 10.71 1.22 -6.31
CA ALA A 32 11.92 0.47 -6.58
C ALA A 32 12.22 -0.55 -5.46
N VAL A 33 12.02 -0.16 -4.20
CA VAL A 33 12.14 -1.08 -3.05
C VAL A 33 11.17 -2.25 -3.17
N PHE A 34 9.89 -2.00 -3.48
CA PHE A 34 8.92 -3.09 -3.68
C PHE A 34 9.32 -4.02 -4.83
N LYS A 35 9.76 -3.46 -5.96
CA LYS A 35 10.22 -4.27 -7.10
C LYS A 35 11.40 -5.15 -6.73
N GLU A 36 12.36 -4.63 -5.98
CA GLU A 36 13.53 -5.41 -5.55
C GLU A 36 13.11 -6.53 -4.60
N ALA A 37 12.29 -6.22 -3.60
CA ALA A 37 11.78 -7.21 -2.66
C ALA A 37 10.89 -8.27 -3.31
N ALA A 38 10.18 -7.93 -4.39
CA ALA A 38 9.35 -8.87 -5.15
C ALA A 38 10.16 -9.90 -5.96
N LYS A 39 11.45 -9.64 -6.28
CA LYS A 39 12.30 -10.57 -7.03
C LYS A 39 12.46 -11.92 -6.35
N GLY A 40 12.32 -11.97 -5.03
CA GLY A 40 12.35 -13.21 -4.26
C GLY A 40 11.10 -14.09 -4.41
N GLY A 41 10.07 -13.64 -5.15
CA GLY A 41 8.82 -14.38 -5.37
C GLY A 41 7.85 -14.38 -4.18
N ASN A 42 8.17 -13.68 -3.09
CA ASN A 42 7.37 -13.65 -1.86
C ASN A 42 6.01 -12.96 -2.02
N PHE A 43 5.86 -12.11 -3.03
CA PHE A 43 4.63 -11.39 -3.34
C PHE A 43 4.64 -10.90 -4.79
N GLN A 44 3.45 -10.59 -5.33
CA GLN A 44 3.30 -9.91 -6.62
C GLN A 44 2.99 -8.43 -6.44
N ILE A 45 3.25 -7.65 -7.48
CA ILE A 45 2.89 -6.23 -7.54
C ILE A 45 1.76 -6.05 -8.55
N LEU A 46 0.61 -5.56 -8.07
CA LEU A 46 -0.50 -5.15 -8.91
C LEU A 46 -0.46 -3.64 -9.13
N ARG A 47 -0.62 -3.20 -10.38
CA ARG A 47 -0.74 -1.79 -10.73
C ARG A 47 -2.07 -1.55 -11.45
N PRO A 48 -3.05 -0.97 -10.75
CA PRO A 48 -4.28 -0.49 -11.36
C PRO A 48 -3.99 0.49 -12.52
N PRO A 49 -4.96 0.71 -13.42
CA PRO A 49 -4.85 1.74 -14.44
C PRO A 49 -4.50 3.10 -13.85
N LYS A 50 -3.55 3.81 -14.49
CA LYS A 50 -3.11 5.13 -14.04
C LYS A 50 -4.28 6.12 -13.99
N HIS A 51 -4.22 7.05 -13.04
CA HIS A 51 -5.13 8.19 -12.90
C HIS A 51 -6.57 7.86 -12.51
N GLN A 52 -6.85 6.65 -12.00
CA GLN A 52 -8.13 6.40 -11.35
C GLN A 52 -8.13 7.08 -9.97
N PRO A 53 -9.14 7.91 -9.65
CA PRO A 53 -9.21 8.58 -8.35
C PRO A 53 -9.41 7.58 -7.22
N SER A 54 -9.95 6.40 -7.49
CA SER A 54 -10.18 5.33 -6.52
C SER A 54 -9.68 4.01 -7.08
N ILE A 55 -9.13 3.18 -6.21
CA ILE A 55 -8.95 1.76 -6.52
C ILE A 55 -10.32 1.06 -6.57
N ASP A 56 -10.51 0.18 -7.55
CA ASP A 56 -11.72 -0.65 -7.61
C ASP A 56 -11.71 -1.64 -6.44
N ARG A 57 -12.84 -1.72 -5.73
CA ARG A 57 -13.06 -2.68 -4.66
C ARG A 57 -12.82 -4.11 -5.15
N GLU A 58 -13.20 -4.41 -6.40
CA GLU A 58 -13.03 -5.72 -7.01
C GLU A 58 -11.54 -6.08 -7.24
N GLU A 59 -10.67 -5.08 -7.46
CA GLU A 59 -9.22 -5.32 -7.53
C GLU A 59 -8.63 -5.74 -6.18
N ILE A 60 -9.10 -5.14 -5.08
CA ILE A 60 -8.66 -5.53 -3.73
C ILE A 60 -9.21 -6.91 -3.37
N LEU A 61 -10.48 -7.19 -3.70
CA LEU A 61 -11.09 -8.49 -3.42
C LEU A 61 -10.46 -9.62 -4.22
N SER A 62 -10.22 -9.43 -5.52
CA SER A 62 -9.52 -10.42 -6.33
C SER A 62 -8.10 -10.69 -5.83
N ALA A 63 -7.39 -9.66 -5.34
CA ALA A 63 -6.10 -9.83 -4.69
C ALA A 63 -6.19 -10.60 -3.36
N LEU A 64 -7.30 -10.49 -2.63
CA LEU A 64 -7.55 -11.25 -1.40
C LEU A 64 -7.91 -12.72 -1.65
N GLU A 65 -8.58 -13.00 -2.76
CA GLU A 65 -8.95 -14.36 -3.19
C GLU A 65 -7.78 -15.12 -3.81
N SER A 66 -6.79 -14.41 -4.34
CA SER A 66 -5.54 -14.99 -4.83
C SER A 66 -4.77 -15.70 -3.71
N ASN A 67 -4.12 -16.83 -4.02
CA ASN A 67 -3.21 -17.50 -3.09
C ASN A 67 -1.86 -16.78 -2.92
N GLN A 68 -1.59 -15.72 -3.69
CA GLN A 68 -0.32 -15.00 -3.68
C GLN A 68 -0.45 -13.67 -2.93
N LYS A 69 0.46 -13.42 -1.96
CA LYS A 69 0.57 -12.13 -1.28
C LYS A 69 0.75 -11.02 -2.33
N THR A 70 0.01 -9.93 -2.20
CA THR A 70 -0.08 -8.90 -3.24
C THR A 70 0.16 -7.51 -2.68
N VAL A 71 0.98 -6.71 -3.36
CA VAL A 71 1.12 -5.28 -3.11
C VAL A 71 0.46 -4.51 -4.24
N ILE A 72 -0.57 -3.71 -3.92
CA ILE A 72 -1.26 -2.86 -4.88
C ILE A 72 -0.67 -1.46 -4.79
N ILE A 73 -0.17 -0.92 -5.91
CA ILE A 73 0.57 0.35 -5.92
C ILE A 73 0.07 1.26 -7.04
N GLU A 74 -0.64 2.34 -6.68
CA GLU A 74 -0.98 3.42 -7.63
C GLU A 74 -1.39 4.72 -6.90
N HIS A 75 -1.47 5.81 -7.65
CA HIS A 75 -1.98 7.12 -7.25
C HIS A 75 -3.51 7.14 -7.20
N PHE A 76 -4.09 6.75 -6.07
CA PHE A 76 -5.52 6.86 -5.78
C PHE A 76 -5.78 7.41 -4.38
N TRP A 77 -6.99 7.93 -4.15
CA TRP A 77 -7.47 8.34 -2.83
C TRP A 77 -7.61 7.16 -1.90
N PHE A 78 -7.65 7.42 -0.60
CA PHE A 78 -8.00 6.36 0.35
C PHE A 78 -9.41 5.82 0.01
N PRO A 79 -9.62 4.48 -0.05
CA PRO A 79 -10.91 3.92 -0.47
C PRO A 79 -12.04 4.29 0.49
N ASP A 80 -13.22 4.61 -0.07
CA ASP A 80 -14.44 4.85 0.70
C ASP A 80 -15.56 3.88 0.24
N PRO A 81 -16.20 3.12 1.14
CA PRO A 81 -15.75 2.82 2.51
C PRO A 81 -14.51 1.92 2.49
N PRO A 82 -13.61 2.01 3.49
CA PRO A 82 -12.44 1.16 3.53
C PRO A 82 -12.85 -0.31 3.70
N ILE A 83 -12.22 -1.19 2.93
CA ILE A 83 -12.32 -2.63 3.18
C ILE A 83 -11.49 -2.93 4.43
N VAL A 84 -12.17 -3.13 5.56
CA VAL A 84 -11.53 -3.46 6.83
C VAL A 84 -11.45 -4.98 6.97
N SER A 85 -10.24 -5.52 6.86
CA SER A 85 -9.94 -6.93 7.04
C SER A 85 -8.56 -7.08 7.67
N LYS A 86 -8.37 -8.05 8.56
CA LYS A 86 -7.04 -8.39 9.10
C LYS A 86 -6.05 -8.83 8.02
N LYS A 87 -6.55 -9.17 6.82
CA LYS A 87 -5.75 -9.55 5.65
C LYS A 87 -5.32 -8.36 4.79
N ILE A 88 -5.78 -7.13 5.07
CA ILE A 88 -5.42 -5.93 4.31
C ILE A 88 -4.65 -4.97 5.21
N ALA A 89 -3.51 -4.50 4.74
CA ALA A 89 -2.78 -3.38 5.33
C ALA A 89 -2.73 -2.20 4.35
N TYR A 90 -2.84 -0.98 4.87
CA TYR A 90 -2.65 0.25 4.11
C TYR A 90 -1.38 0.93 4.57
N ILE A 91 -0.58 1.42 3.64
CA ILE A 91 0.63 2.19 3.93
C ILE A 91 0.70 3.40 3.02
N ASN A 92 1.43 4.41 3.46
CA ASN A 92 1.73 5.56 2.62
C ASN A 92 3.09 6.16 2.97
N VAL A 93 3.61 6.98 2.07
CA VAL A 93 4.77 7.84 2.34
C VAL A 93 4.36 9.26 2.01
N VAL A 94 4.44 10.11 3.03
CA VAL A 94 4.11 11.53 2.95
C VAL A 94 5.39 12.37 3.05
N ARG A 95 5.31 13.61 2.59
CA ARG A 95 6.40 14.59 2.61
C ARG A 95 5.85 15.92 3.12
N ASP A 96 6.71 16.71 3.74
CA ASP A 96 6.44 18.11 4.08
C ASP A 96 5.75 18.84 2.89
N PRO A 97 4.63 19.56 3.12
CA PRO A 97 3.84 20.17 2.06
C PRO A 97 4.61 21.16 1.19
N PHE A 98 5.48 22.00 1.78
CA PHE A 98 6.24 23.01 1.03
C PHE A 98 7.25 22.34 0.11
N ASN A 99 8.07 21.45 0.66
CA ASN A 99 9.04 20.68 -0.11
C ASN A 99 8.38 19.82 -1.21
N ARG A 100 7.19 19.27 -0.93
CA ARG A 100 6.42 18.52 -1.92
C ARG A 100 5.92 19.42 -3.06
N SER A 101 5.43 20.61 -2.72
CA SER A 101 4.95 21.60 -3.68
C SER A 101 6.08 22.09 -4.60
N GLU A 102 7.23 22.46 -4.02
CA GLU A 102 8.41 22.85 -4.81
C GLU A 102 8.87 21.72 -5.73
N SER A 103 8.88 20.48 -5.22
CA SER A 103 9.26 19.32 -6.02
C SER A 103 8.29 19.05 -7.16
N LEU A 104 6.99 19.33 -6.99
CA LEU A 104 5.99 19.23 -8.05
C LEU A 104 6.23 20.31 -9.10
N TYR A 105 6.38 21.56 -8.68
CA TYR A 105 6.67 22.69 -9.55
C TYR A 105 7.93 22.51 -10.41
N CYS A 106 9.02 22.03 -9.83
CA CYS A 106 10.26 21.75 -10.57
C CYS A 106 10.17 20.51 -11.48
N TYR A 107 9.17 19.66 -11.31
CA TYR A 107 8.95 18.49 -12.16
C TYR A 107 8.03 18.78 -13.34
N ASP A 108 7.07 19.69 -13.16
CA ASP A 108 6.14 20.11 -14.20
C ASP A 108 6.77 21.12 -15.20
N ARG A 109 8.03 21.50 -14.97
CA ARG A 109 8.83 22.39 -15.82
C ARG A 109 10.02 21.67 -16.42
#